data_AF-A0A0L6UTC5-F1
#
_entry.id   AF-A0A0L6UTC5-F1
#
_cell.length_a   1.000
_cell.length_b   1.000
_cell.length_c   1.000
_cell.angle_alpha   90.00
_cell.angle_beta   90.00
_cell.angle_gamma   90.00
#
_symmetry.space_group_name_H-M   'P 1'
#
loop_
_entity.id
_entity.type
_entity.pdbx_description
1 polymer ?
#
loop_
_entity_poly.entity_id
_entity_poly.type
_entity_poly.pdbx_seq_one_letter_code
_entity_poly.pdbx_strand_id
1 'polypeptide(L)'
;MTNQNASNSPNTVNLLARLLVKLSNTQRTSHEYCFETPLLSPTNECQIEGYIHFLGINNKEDTLNILIVNGFTSHKVSKALGVLQSDVREFGLTLGVVTVLFDNMAKYENYLCGLL
;
A
#
# COMPACT_ATOMS: atom_id res chain seq x y z
N MET A 1 -0.59 40.64 15.00
CA MET A 1 -0.91 39.28 15.51
C MET A 1 -2.18 38.81 14.85
N THR A 2 -2.06 37.95 13.83
CA THR A 2 -3.21 37.28 13.19
C THR A 2 -2.83 35.82 13.03
N ASN A 3 -3.40 34.98 13.92
CA ASN A 3 -3.35 33.53 13.81
C ASN A 3 -4.21 33.11 12.62
N GLN A 4 -3.59 32.56 11.59
CA GLN A 4 -4.29 31.74 10.61
C GLN A 4 -3.99 30.28 10.92
N ASN A 5 -4.82 29.70 11.77
CA ASN A 5 -4.91 28.26 11.95
C ASN A 5 -5.73 27.73 10.78
N ALA A 6 -5.08 27.57 9.62
CA ALA A 6 -5.66 26.84 8.49
C ALA A 6 -5.67 25.36 8.88
N SER A 7 -6.84 24.89 9.32
CA SER A 7 -7.19 23.48 9.39
C SER A 7 -7.24 22.91 7.98
N ASN A 8 -6.06 22.67 7.39
CA ASN A 8 -5.91 21.90 6.17
C ASN A 8 -6.14 20.43 6.52
N SER A 9 -7.39 19.99 6.54
CA SER A 9 -7.69 18.58 6.33
C SER A 9 -7.51 18.31 4.83
N PRO A 10 -6.50 17.54 4.40
CA PRO A 10 -6.32 17.25 2.99
C PRO A 10 -7.49 16.37 2.56
N ASN A 11 -8.30 16.85 1.62
CA ASN A 11 -9.40 16.08 1.06
C ASN A 11 -8.83 14.83 0.35
N THR A 12 -9.36 13.64 0.66
CA THR A 12 -8.98 12.35 0.06
C THR A 12 -8.96 12.39 -1.48
N VAL A 13 -9.84 13.19 -2.08
CA VAL A 13 -9.90 13.42 -3.54
C VAL A 13 -8.60 14.02 -4.09
N ASN A 14 -7.98 14.97 -3.37
CA ASN A 14 -6.70 15.57 -3.77
C ASN A 14 -5.53 14.59 -3.61
N LEU A 15 -5.58 13.74 -2.59
CA LEU A 15 -4.56 12.71 -2.40
C LEU A 15 -4.62 11.68 -3.52
N LEU A 16 -5.80 11.17 -3.85
CA LEU A 16 -5.99 10.24 -4.96
C LEU A 16 -5.54 10.84 -6.30
N ALA A 17 -5.88 12.10 -6.58
CA ALA A 17 -5.41 12.78 -7.79
C ALA A 17 -3.87 12.85 -7.85
N ARG A 18 -3.21 13.15 -6.73
CA ARG A 18 -1.73 13.17 -6.64
C ARG A 18 -1.11 11.79 -6.83
N LEU A 19 -1.73 10.74 -6.28
CA LEU A 19 -1.26 9.36 -6.43
C LEU A 19 -1.43 8.87 -7.87
N LEU A 20 -2.55 9.17 -8.51
CA LEU A 20 -2.81 8.83 -9.91
C LEU A 20 -1.79 9.49 -10.86
N VAL A 21 -1.49 10.77 -10.64
CA VAL A 21 -0.46 11.50 -11.42
C VAL A 21 0.94 10.88 -11.23
N LYS A 22 1.28 10.43 -10.03
CA LYS A 22 2.54 9.71 -9.79
C LYS A 22 2.57 8.33 -10.46
N LEU A 23 1.45 7.60 -10.44
CA LEU A 23 1.33 6.30 -11.09
C LEU A 23 1.49 6.42 -12.61
N SER A 24 0.87 7.43 -13.24
CA SER A 24 0.97 7.66 -14.68
C SER A 24 2.38 8.07 -15.14
N ASN A 25 3.13 8.77 -14.29
CA ASN A 25 4.50 9.21 -14.59
C ASN A 25 5.55 8.13 -14.32
N THR A 26 5.20 7.13 -13.52
CA THR A 26 6.04 5.94 -13.29
C THR A 26 5.80 4.97 -14.44
N GLN A 27 6.38 5.25 -15.62
CA GLN A 27 6.43 4.25 -16.69
C GLN A 27 7.08 2.97 -16.15
N ARG A 28 6.26 1.93 -16.00
CA ARG A 28 6.54 0.51 -16.28
C ARG A 28 7.92 0.00 -15.82
N THR A 29 8.21 0.03 -14.52
CA THR A 29 9.16 -0.92 -13.90
C THR A 29 8.39 -1.98 -13.14
N SER A 30 7.62 -2.79 -13.87
CA SER A 30 7.00 -4.00 -13.33
C SER A 30 7.06 -5.08 -14.41
N HIS A 31 8.28 -5.48 -14.72
CA HIS A 31 8.56 -6.83 -15.12
C HIS A 31 9.83 -7.22 -14.35
N GLU A 32 9.84 -8.43 -13.79
CA GLU A 32 10.86 -9.01 -12.87
C GLU A 32 10.71 -8.54 -11.40
N TYR A 33 10.19 -9.30 -10.44
CA TYR A 33 9.98 -10.74 -10.31
C TYR A 33 8.67 -10.98 -9.53
N CYS A 34 7.67 -11.55 -10.18
CA CYS A 34 6.86 -12.60 -9.57
C CYS A 34 7.19 -13.82 -10.42
N PHE A 35 7.99 -14.76 -9.91
CA PHE A 35 8.32 -15.95 -10.67
C PHE A 35 7.01 -16.66 -11.02
N GLU A 36 6.68 -16.73 -12.32
CA GLU A 36 5.75 -17.73 -12.81
C GLU A 36 6.40 -19.10 -12.62
N THR A 37 6.22 -19.68 -11.43
CA THR A 37 6.42 -21.11 -11.24
C THR A 37 5.19 -21.82 -11.80
N PRO A 38 5.33 -22.85 -12.66
CA PRO A 38 4.20 -23.41 -13.43
C PRO A 38 3.13 -24.18 -12.62
N LEU A 39 3.07 -24.05 -11.29
CA LEU A 39 2.24 -24.88 -10.42
C LEU A 39 1.42 -24.13 -9.37
N LEU A 40 1.45 -22.80 -9.31
CA LEU A 40 0.59 -22.02 -8.42
C LEU A 40 -0.24 -21.03 -9.25
N SER A 41 -1.56 -21.11 -9.10
CA SER A 41 -2.53 -20.10 -9.57
C SER A 41 -2.01 -18.70 -9.23
N PRO A 42 -2.27 -17.64 -10.03
CA PRO A 42 -1.57 -16.35 -9.97
C PRO A 42 -1.48 -15.87 -8.52
N THR A 43 -0.32 -16.10 -7.90
CA THR A 43 -0.27 -16.37 -6.46
C THR A 43 -0.67 -15.13 -5.67
N ASN A 44 -1.75 -15.24 -4.90
CA ASN A 44 -2.27 -14.20 -3.99
C ASN A 44 -1.19 -13.59 -3.07
N GLU A 45 -0.06 -14.28 -2.93
CA GLU A 45 1.14 -13.88 -2.20
C GLU A 45 1.84 -12.63 -2.75
N CYS A 46 1.83 -12.35 -4.05
CA CYS A 46 2.40 -11.08 -4.57
C CYS A 46 1.37 -9.93 -4.56
N GLN A 47 0.11 -10.25 -4.28
CA GLN A 47 -0.99 -9.29 -4.22
C GLN A 47 -1.10 -8.69 -2.81
N ILE A 48 -1.75 -7.53 -2.72
CA ILE A 48 -1.98 -6.84 -1.44
C ILE A 48 -2.70 -7.74 -0.42
N GLU A 49 -3.52 -8.69 -0.88
CA GLU A 49 -4.21 -9.68 -0.03
C GLU A 49 -3.23 -10.54 0.76
N GLY A 50 -2.24 -11.14 0.08
CA GLY A 50 -1.19 -11.93 0.74
C GLY A 50 -0.44 -11.13 1.78
N TYR A 51 -0.15 -9.85 1.47
CA TYR A 51 0.51 -8.96 2.42
C TYR A 51 -0.34 -8.71 3.67
N ILE A 52 -1.62 -8.39 3.51
CA ILE A 52 -2.53 -8.20 4.64
C ILE A 52 -2.65 -9.48 5.48
N HIS A 53 -2.67 -10.64 4.83
CA HIS A 53 -2.69 -11.92 5.53
C HIS A 53 -1.42 -12.15 6.38
N PHE A 54 -0.25 -11.87 5.80
CA PHE A 54 1.04 -11.95 6.48
C PHE A 54 1.14 -11.05 7.71
N LEU A 55 0.59 -9.83 7.65
CA LEU A 55 0.64 -8.88 8.76
C LEU A 55 -0.18 -9.31 9.98
N GLY A 56 -1.14 -10.22 9.81
CA GLY A 56 -1.93 -10.75 10.93
C GLY A 56 -2.78 -9.69 11.65
N ILE A 57 -3.14 -8.57 10.99
CA ILE A 57 -3.99 -7.53 11.59
C ILE A 57 -5.42 -8.04 11.82
N ASN A 58 -6.13 -7.54 12.84
CA ASN A 58 -7.48 -8.04 13.17
C ASN A 58 -8.54 -7.71 12.10
N ASN A 59 -8.53 -6.49 11.55
CA ASN A 59 -9.56 -6.04 10.60
C ASN A 59 -9.07 -6.18 9.16
N LYS A 60 -8.73 -7.41 8.76
CA LYS A 60 -8.10 -7.69 7.46
C LYS A 60 -8.96 -7.25 6.28
N GLU A 61 -10.23 -7.66 6.27
CA GLU A 61 -11.14 -7.40 5.16
C GLU A 61 -11.41 -5.91 4.96
N ASP A 62 -11.70 -5.19 6.05
CA ASP A 62 -11.90 -3.73 5.99
C ASP A 62 -10.64 -3.01 5.51
N THR A 63 -9.46 -3.39 6.04
CA THR A 63 -8.19 -2.78 5.64
C THR A 63 -7.87 -3.07 4.18
N LEU A 64 -8.09 -4.31 3.74
CA LEU A 64 -7.89 -4.74 2.36
C LEU A 64 -8.82 -3.97 1.42
N ASN A 65 -10.11 -3.85 1.75
CA ASN A 65 -11.08 -3.11 0.96
C ASN A 65 -10.70 -1.62 0.84
N ILE A 66 -10.31 -0.99 1.95
CA ILE A 66 -9.83 0.40 1.94
C ILE A 66 -8.62 0.55 1.01
N LEU A 67 -7.64 -0.36 1.10
CA LEU A 67 -6.44 -0.31 0.26
C LEU A 67 -6.77 -0.50 -1.23
N ILE A 68 -7.60 -1.48 -1.57
CA ILE A 68 -8.02 -1.77 -2.95
C ILE A 68 -8.78 -0.57 -3.55
N VAL A 69 -9.76 -0.02 -2.83
CA VAL A 69 -10.54 1.15 -3.30
C VAL A 69 -9.65 2.37 -3.51
N ASN A 70 -8.55 2.48 -2.76
CA ASN A 70 -7.55 3.54 -2.92
C ASN A 70 -6.39 3.17 -3.87
N GLY A 71 -6.52 2.08 -4.64
CA GLY A 71 -5.59 1.72 -5.72
C GLY A 71 -4.34 0.94 -5.30
N PHE A 72 -4.29 0.42 -4.08
CA PHE A 72 -3.20 -0.44 -3.62
C PHE A 72 -3.46 -1.87 -4.06
N THR A 73 -2.72 -2.33 -5.06
CA THR A 73 -2.79 -3.71 -5.57
C THR A 73 -1.66 -4.61 -5.06
N SER A 74 -0.60 -4.02 -4.49
CA SER A 74 0.55 -4.71 -3.91
C SER A 74 1.21 -3.84 -2.83
N HIS A 75 1.97 -4.46 -1.92
CA HIS A 75 2.77 -3.76 -0.90
C HIS A 75 3.88 -2.88 -1.50
N LYS A 76 4.28 -3.12 -2.76
CA LYS A 76 5.26 -2.30 -3.49
C LYS A 76 4.71 -0.95 -3.97
N VAL A 77 3.38 -0.83 -4.09
CA VAL A 77 2.71 0.39 -4.61
C VAL A 77 3.01 1.61 -3.75
N SER A 78 3.10 1.43 -2.42
CA SER A 78 3.47 2.48 -1.48
C SER A 78 4.86 3.08 -1.78
N LYS A 79 5.86 2.21 -2.01
CA LYS A 79 7.24 2.61 -2.31
C LYS A 79 7.35 3.22 -3.69
N ALA A 80 6.70 2.63 -4.70
CA ALA A 80 6.69 3.14 -6.07
C ALA A 80 6.03 4.51 -6.18
N LEU A 81 4.95 4.75 -5.44
CA LEU A 81 4.24 6.02 -5.42
C LEU A 81 4.81 7.03 -4.41
N GLY A 82 5.85 6.67 -3.65
CA GLY A 82 6.37 7.51 -2.57
C GLY A 82 5.24 8.00 -1.65
N VAL A 83 4.32 7.10 -1.32
CA VAL A 83 3.18 7.35 -0.43
C VAL A 83 3.71 7.48 0.99
N LEU A 84 3.32 8.54 1.68
CA LEU A 84 3.69 8.73 3.09
C LEU A 84 2.70 8.00 4.00
N GLN A 85 3.15 7.62 5.20
CA GLN A 85 2.25 7.08 6.23
C GLN A 85 1.09 8.05 6.54
N SER A 86 1.33 9.36 6.48
CA SER A 86 0.29 10.38 6.64
C SER A 86 -0.80 10.26 5.58
N ASP A 87 -0.41 10.00 4.34
CA ASP A 87 -1.34 9.86 3.21
C ASP A 87 -2.23 8.61 3.40
N VAL A 88 -1.64 7.48 3.81
CA VAL A 88 -2.40 6.24 4.06
C VAL A 88 -3.34 6.37 5.26
N ARG A 89 -2.96 7.17 6.25
CA ARG A 89 -3.80 7.46 7.42
C ARG A 89 -5.04 8.27 7.04
N GLU A 90 -5.00 9.09 6.01
CA GLU A 90 -6.16 9.84 5.50
C GLU A 90 -7.24 8.95 4.88
N PHE A 91 -6.93 7.68 4.59
CA PHE A 91 -7.93 6.69 4.14
C PHE A 91 -8.80 6.13 5.28
N GLY A 92 -8.65 6.64 6.51
CA GLY A 92 -9.41 6.20 7.67
C GLY A 92 -8.81 4.99 8.39
N LEU A 93 -7.57 4.60 8.04
CA LEU A 93 -6.84 3.56 8.77
C LEU A 93 -6.29 4.10 10.09
N THR A 94 -6.29 3.25 11.12
CA THR A 94 -5.70 3.61 12.41
C THR A 94 -4.18 3.77 12.29
N LEU A 95 -3.59 4.60 13.14
CA LEU A 95 -2.13 4.77 13.16
C LEU A 95 -1.41 3.43 13.33
N GLY A 96 -1.90 2.55 14.21
CA GLY A 96 -1.30 1.23 14.42
C GLY A 96 -1.30 0.36 13.16
N VAL A 97 -2.40 0.36 12.41
CA VAL A 97 -2.47 -0.39 11.13
C VAL A 97 -1.51 0.19 10.10
N VAL A 98 -1.45 1.53 9.98
CA VAL A 98 -0.52 2.20 9.05
C VAL A 98 0.93 1.92 9.42
N THR A 99 1.30 1.98 10.70
CA THR A 99 2.66 1.65 11.15
C THR A 99 3.02 0.21 10.81
N VAL A 100 2.14 -0.75 11.12
CA VAL A 100 2.35 -2.17 10.79
C VAL A 100 2.50 -2.39 9.28
N LEU A 101 1.72 -1.69 8.45
CA LEU A 101 1.80 -1.75 6.99
C LEU A 101 3.16 -1.28 6.45
N PHE A 102 3.81 -0.29 7.06
CA PHE A 102 5.09 0.24 6.57
C PHE A 102 6.30 -0.46 7.17
N ASP A 103 6.27 -0.78 8.46
CA ASP A 103 7.41 -1.37 9.17
C ASP A 103 7.73 -2.80 8.72
N ASN A 104 6.75 -3.50 8.12
CA ASN A 104 6.89 -4.90 7.73
C ASN A 104 7.10 -5.09 6.22
N MET A 105 7.18 -4.03 5.42
CA MET A 105 7.38 -4.16 3.97
C MET A 105 8.65 -4.93 3.62
N ALA A 106 9.77 -4.61 4.28
CA ALA A 106 11.04 -5.32 4.06
C ALA A 106 11.00 -6.77 4.54
N LYS A 107 10.28 -7.06 5.64
CA LYS A 107 10.12 -8.44 6.13
C LYS A 107 9.31 -9.27 5.15
N TYR A 108 8.32 -8.68 4.51
CA TYR A 108 7.51 -9.36 3.51
C TYR A 108 8.29 -9.64 2.23
N GLU A 109 9.12 -8.71 1.74
CA GLU A 109 10.04 -9.01 0.63
C GLU A 109 10.95 -10.19 0.96
N ASN A 110 11.51 -10.22 2.17
CA ASN A 110 12.35 -11.34 2.61
C ASN A 110 11.56 -12.66 2.71
N TYR A 111 10.31 -12.60 3.20
CA TYR A 111 9.42 -13.75 3.24
C TYR A 111 9.16 -14.30 1.83
N LEU A 112 8.88 -13.43 0.85
CA LEU A 112 8.69 -13.83 -0.55
C LEU A 112 9.97 -14.41 -1.17
N CYS A 113 11.13 -13.82 -0.88
CA CYS A 113 12.42 -14.34 -1.34
C CYS A 113 12.81 -15.69 -0.73
N GLY A 114 12.36 -15.99 0.49
CA GLY A 114 12.60 -17.26 1.18
C GLY A 114 11.58 -18.36 0.87
N LEU A 115 10.55 -18.04 0.08
CA LEU A 115 9.59 -19.02 -0.45
C LEU A 115 10.09 -19.69 -1.74
N LEU A 116 11.22 -19.21 -2.28
CA LEU A 116 12.00 -19.76 -3.41
C LEU A 116 13.05 -20.76 -2.91
#